data_AF-A0A2N3ACS8-F1
#
_entry.id   AF-A0A2N3ACS8-F1
#
_cell.length_a   1.000
_cell.length_b   1.000
_cell.length_c   1.000
_cell.angle_alpha   90.00
_cell.angle_beta   90.00
_cell.angle_gamma   90.00
#
_symmetry.space_group_name_H-M   'P 1'
#
loop_
_entity.id
_entity.type
_entity.pdbx_description
1 polymer ?
#
loop_
_entity_poly.entity_id
_entity_poly.type
_entity_poly.pdbx_seq_one_letter_code
_entity_poly.pdbx_strand_id
1 'polypeptide(L)'
;MRSLFPFRKTLFILAIIFAGTILSCTKDHVGQVEDRKVSDEFKAYTIFDSASYWVYKKETSSVNNIDTVRITNVFKDRRFHIDQTEPNGFFYEAVEMYYKSSMTGITKGEITAGSPVGNSTMNENYRLYFNSGRYFSIFIPKYPFSEVQLLGINEGNYTNVEKLSEFYINNYKYTDVYHTYIKDYKDVSATDPDTVYMDFYIAKNHGLIKYSIIKPNTGINDVWSLQSFDLSQTD
;
A
#
# COMPACT_ATOMS: atom_id res chain seq x y z
N MET A 1 78.81 -0.21 40.27
CA MET A 1 77.51 -0.65 40.83
C MET A 1 76.41 -0.07 39.97
N ARG A 2 75.67 -0.92 39.26
CA ARG A 2 74.54 -0.54 38.39
C ARG A 2 73.29 -0.36 39.26
N SER A 3 72.65 0.81 39.25
CA SER A 3 71.31 0.97 39.81
C SER A 3 70.26 0.74 38.72
N LEU A 4 69.27 -0.06 39.08
CA LEU A 4 68.18 -0.54 38.26
C LEU A 4 66.90 0.22 38.67
N PHE A 5 66.11 0.59 37.64
CA PHE A 5 64.71 1.05 37.67
C PHE A 5 64.39 2.49 38.10
N PRO A 6 63.59 3.19 37.26
CA PRO A 6 62.19 3.39 37.62
C PRO A 6 61.24 3.20 36.42
N PHE A 7 61.05 1.96 35.95
CA PHE A 7 60.06 1.64 34.89
C PHE A 7 58.66 1.31 35.45
N ARG A 8 58.46 1.34 36.77
CA ARG A 8 57.22 0.87 37.42
C ARG A 8 56.10 1.92 37.53
N LYS A 9 56.39 3.22 37.40
CA LYS A 9 55.37 4.27 37.57
C LYS A 9 54.64 4.64 36.27
N THR A 10 55.29 4.48 35.10
CA THR A 10 54.70 4.84 33.81
C THR A 10 53.68 3.80 33.31
N LEU A 11 53.86 2.53 33.68
CA LEU A 11 52.94 1.44 33.28
C LEU A 11 51.60 1.49 34.02
N PHE A 12 51.56 2.06 35.24
CA PHE A 12 50.34 2.17 36.04
C PHE A 12 49.39 3.28 35.54
N ILE A 13 49.93 4.33 34.91
CA ILE A 13 49.14 5.45 34.40
C ILE A 13 48.46 5.08 33.06
N LEU A 14 49.09 4.26 32.22
CA LEU A 14 48.47 3.78 30.97
C LEU A 14 47.30 2.81 31.23
N ALA A 15 47.36 2.00 32.29
CA ALA A 15 46.27 1.07 32.62
C ALA A 15 45.00 1.78 33.10
N ILE A 16 45.11 2.96 33.73
CA ILE A 16 43.95 3.75 34.19
C ILE A 16 43.26 4.46 33.02
N ILE A 17 44.03 4.91 32.02
CA ILE A 17 43.47 5.55 30.82
C ILE A 17 42.76 4.53 29.91
N PHE A 18 43.25 3.29 29.83
CA PHE A 18 42.62 2.22 29.04
C PHE A 18 41.36 1.62 29.71
N ALA A 19 41.25 1.70 31.04
CA ALA A 19 40.05 1.26 31.77
C ALA A 19 38.91 2.30 31.72
N GLY A 20 39.20 3.57 31.42
CA GLY A 20 38.23 4.66 31.38
C GLY A 20 37.39 4.74 30.09
N THR A 21 37.81 4.10 29.00
CA THR A 21 37.11 4.18 27.70
C THR A 21 36.17 3.01 27.40
N ILE A 22 36.02 2.05 28.33
CA ILE A 22 35.17 0.85 28.12
C ILE A 22 33.80 0.98 28.80
N LEU A 23 33.51 2.08 29.50
CA LEU A 23 32.29 2.23 30.32
C LEU A 23 31.24 3.20 29.80
N SER A 24 31.41 3.76 28.59
CA SER A 24 30.38 4.62 27.98
C SER A 24 29.89 4.08 26.65
N CYS A 25 29.58 2.79 26.59
CA CYS A 25 28.50 2.33 25.72
C CYS A 25 27.25 2.31 26.60
N THR A 26 26.74 3.50 26.94
CA THR A 26 25.34 3.62 27.35
C THR A 26 24.55 3.04 26.19
N LYS A 27 23.94 1.87 26.40
CA LYS A 27 22.84 1.44 25.56
C LYS A 27 21.81 2.53 25.74
N ASP A 28 21.81 3.53 24.87
CA ASP A 28 20.62 4.31 24.62
C ASP A 28 19.53 3.26 24.50
N HIS A 29 18.53 3.35 25.37
CA HIS A 29 17.30 2.62 25.17
C HIS A 29 16.73 3.14 23.85
N VAL A 30 17.21 2.56 22.75
CA VAL A 30 16.54 2.58 21.46
C VAL A 30 15.21 1.94 21.81
N GLY A 31 14.21 2.79 22.06
CA GLY A 31 12.84 2.35 22.31
C GLY A 31 12.52 1.32 21.25
N GLN A 32 11.93 0.20 21.67
CA GLN A 32 11.60 -0.88 20.76
C GLN A 32 10.79 -0.29 19.61
N VAL A 33 11.37 -0.27 18.40
CA VAL A 33 10.72 0.26 17.21
C VAL A 33 9.44 -0.54 17.02
N GLU A 34 8.30 0.16 16.97
CA GLU A 34 6.98 -0.46 16.90
C GLU A 34 6.87 -1.32 15.62
N ASP A 35 6.19 -2.45 15.74
CA ASP A 35 5.91 -3.34 14.62
C ASP A 35 4.39 -3.37 14.36
N ARG A 36 3.98 -2.80 13.23
CA ARG A 36 2.58 -2.59 12.87
C ARG A 36 2.12 -3.64 11.87
N LYS A 37 1.07 -4.37 12.24
CA LYS A 37 0.49 -5.42 11.39
C LYS A 37 -0.64 -4.87 10.52
N VAL A 38 -0.90 -5.53 9.39
CA VAL A 38 -2.12 -5.28 8.62
C VAL A 38 -3.30 -5.80 9.42
N SER A 39 -4.32 -4.97 9.66
CA SER A 39 -5.51 -5.39 10.41
C SER A 39 -6.31 -6.45 9.66
N ASP A 40 -6.93 -7.39 10.39
CA ASP A 40 -7.74 -8.44 9.77
C ASP A 40 -8.94 -7.89 8.98
N GLU A 41 -9.49 -6.76 9.41
CA GLU A 41 -10.50 -6.04 8.62
C GLU A 41 -9.94 -5.64 7.26
N PHE A 42 -8.76 -5.04 7.19
CA PHE A 42 -8.14 -4.64 5.92
C PHE A 42 -7.77 -5.86 5.06
N LYS A 43 -7.28 -6.95 5.67
CA LYS A 43 -6.97 -8.20 4.95
C LYS A 43 -8.20 -8.75 4.24
N ALA A 44 -9.38 -8.72 4.89
CA ALA A 44 -10.62 -9.21 4.31
C ALA A 44 -11.02 -8.49 3.01
N TYR A 45 -10.54 -7.26 2.77
CA TYR A 45 -10.77 -6.52 1.53
C TYR A 45 -9.68 -6.73 0.48
N THR A 46 -8.47 -7.15 0.86
CA THR A 46 -7.29 -6.92 0.02
C THR A 46 -6.37 -8.12 -0.14
N ILE A 47 -6.26 -9.02 0.84
CA ILE A 47 -5.31 -10.15 0.78
C ILE A 47 -6.04 -11.43 0.38
N PHE A 48 -5.58 -12.02 -0.73
CA PHE A 48 -6.09 -13.28 -1.24
C PHE A 48 -4.92 -14.19 -1.65
N ASP A 49 -5.19 -15.49 -1.68
CA ASP A 49 -4.21 -16.53 -1.92
C ASP A 49 -3.85 -16.70 -3.41
N SER A 50 -2.71 -17.34 -3.68
CA SER A 50 -2.18 -17.54 -5.05
C SER A 50 -3.05 -18.40 -6.00
N ALA A 51 -4.14 -19.00 -5.52
CA ALA A 51 -5.12 -19.67 -6.37
C ALA A 51 -6.30 -18.77 -6.79
N SER A 52 -6.41 -17.59 -6.17
CA SER A 52 -7.57 -16.71 -6.31
C SER A 52 -7.64 -16.05 -7.68
N TYR A 53 -8.86 -15.85 -8.18
CA TYR A 53 -9.10 -15.10 -9.41
C TYR A 53 -10.43 -14.36 -9.42
N TRP A 54 -10.49 -13.36 -10.30
CA TRP A 54 -11.65 -12.55 -10.63
C TRP A 54 -11.87 -12.56 -12.13
N VAL A 55 -13.12 -12.73 -12.55
CA VAL A 55 -13.54 -12.63 -13.95
C VAL A 55 -14.31 -11.33 -14.12
N TYR A 56 -13.72 -10.37 -14.83
CA TYR A 56 -14.35 -9.07 -15.09
C TYR A 56 -14.93 -9.01 -16.51
N LYS A 57 -16.05 -8.33 -16.65
CA LYS A 57 -16.61 -7.93 -17.95
C LYS A 57 -16.44 -6.43 -18.14
N LYS A 58 -15.99 -6.04 -19.34
CA LYS A 58 -15.97 -4.64 -19.75
C LYS A 58 -17.39 -4.20 -20.13
N GLU A 59 -18.02 -3.35 -19.32
CA GLU A 59 -19.40 -2.86 -19.53
C GLU A 59 -19.51 -1.95 -20.76
N THR A 60 -18.43 -1.25 -21.11
CA THR A 60 -18.43 -0.26 -22.21
C THR A 60 -18.14 -0.88 -23.57
N SER A 61 -18.01 -2.20 -23.68
CA SER A 61 -17.79 -2.88 -24.97
C SER A 61 -19.08 -3.49 -25.51
N SER A 62 -19.28 -3.37 -26.83
CA SER A 62 -20.33 -4.08 -27.57
C SER A 62 -20.00 -5.54 -27.85
N VAL A 63 -18.74 -5.94 -27.67
CA VAL A 63 -18.27 -7.32 -27.71
C VAL A 63 -18.17 -7.82 -26.28
N ASN A 64 -18.45 -9.10 -26.03
CA ASN A 64 -18.35 -9.71 -24.69
C ASN A 64 -16.87 -9.81 -24.26
N ASN A 65 -16.29 -8.67 -23.90
CA ASN A 65 -14.91 -8.54 -23.46
C ASN A 65 -14.84 -8.96 -22.00
N ILE A 66 -14.32 -10.17 -21.79
CA ILE A 66 -14.14 -10.80 -20.49
C ILE A 66 -12.64 -10.98 -20.25
N ASP A 67 -12.18 -10.65 -19.05
CA ASP A 67 -10.81 -10.90 -18.63
C ASP A 67 -10.78 -11.60 -17.28
N THR A 68 -9.81 -12.49 -17.11
CA THR A 68 -9.55 -13.14 -15.83
C THR A 68 -8.28 -12.55 -15.23
N VAL A 69 -8.43 -11.92 -14.07
CA VAL A 69 -7.31 -11.45 -13.24
C VAL A 69 -7.03 -12.54 -12.22
N ARG A 70 -5.88 -13.20 -12.31
CA ARG A 70 -5.49 -14.30 -11.40
C ARG A 70 -4.24 -13.91 -10.61
N ILE A 71 -4.22 -14.25 -9.32
CA ILE A 71 -3.00 -14.14 -8.51
C ILE A 71 -2.02 -15.22 -8.97
N THR A 72 -0.79 -14.84 -9.30
CA THR A 72 0.27 -15.79 -9.61
C THR A 72 1.14 -16.05 -8.39
N ASN A 73 1.53 -14.99 -7.69
CA ASN A 73 2.40 -15.05 -6.53
C ASN A 73 1.93 -14.08 -5.44
N VAL A 74 2.18 -14.43 -4.18
CA VAL A 74 2.01 -13.57 -3.01
C VAL A 74 3.32 -13.52 -2.24
N PHE A 75 3.83 -12.32 -1.97
CA PHE A 75 5.01 -12.08 -1.16
C PHE A 75 4.62 -11.29 0.08
N LYS A 76 5.05 -11.77 1.25
CA LYS A 76 4.89 -11.07 2.52
C LYS A 76 6.28 -10.61 2.96
N ASP A 77 6.42 -9.34 3.31
CA ASP A 77 7.67 -8.70 3.69
C ASP A 77 7.47 -7.79 4.91
N ARG A 78 8.57 -7.44 5.57
CA ARG A 78 8.60 -6.49 6.68
C ARG A 78 9.42 -5.29 6.24
N ARG A 79 8.76 -4.14 6.10
CA ARG A 79 9.37 -2.89 5.61
C ARG A 79 9.43 -1.85 6.72
N PHE A 80 10.26 -0.83 6.56
CA PHE A 80 10.41 0.25 7.52
C PHE A 80 9.84 1.55 6.95
N HIS A 81 9.03 2.26 7.72
CA HIS A 81 8.44 3.55 7.36
C HIS A 81 8.96 4.63 8.31
N ILE A 82 9.27 5.80 7.76
CA ILE A 82 9.64 7.00 8.51
C ILE A 82 9.01 8.21 7.81
N ASP A 83 8.39 9.09 8.58
CA ASP A 83 7.88 10.37 8.09
C ASP A 83 8.03 11.47 9.14
N GLN A 84 7.54 12.67 8.82
CA GLN A 84 7.64 13.84 9.71
C GLN A 84 6.87 13.70 11.03
N THR A 85 5.83 12.86 11.06
CA THR A 85 4.98 12.62 12.23
C THR A 85 5.45 11.45 13.09
N GLU A 86 6.29 10.57 12.53
CA GLU A 86 6.91 9.42 13.20
C GLU A 86 8.44 9.44 13.01
N PRO A 87 9.18 10.34 13.69
CA PRO A 87 10.62 10.52 13.47
C PRO A 87 11.47 9.32 13.88
N ASN A 88 10.96 8.46 14.77
CA ASN A 88 11.61 7.21 15.15
C ASN A 88 11.31 6.06 14.17
N GLY A 89 10.36 6.28 13.26
CA GLY A 89 9.84 5.30 12.32
C GLY A 89 9.19 4.08 12.99
N PHE A 90 8.67 3.19 12.15
CA PHE A 90 8.09 1.92 12.57
C PHE A 90 8.28 0.86 11.49
N PHE A 91 8.31 -0.41 11.90
CA PHE A 91 8.20 -1.52 10.95
C PHE A 91 6.74 -1.80 10.63
N TYR A 92 6.47 -2.24 9.40
CA TYR A 92 5.14 -2.64 8.99
C TYR A 92 5.15 -3.90 8.12
N GLU A 93 4.06 -4.67 8.20
CA GLU A 93 3.78 -5.78 7.29
C GLU A 93 3.40 -5.24 5.90
N ALA A 94 4.18 -5.62 4.88
CA ALA A 94 3.92 -5.31 3.49
C ALA A 94 3.54 -6.59 2.74
N VAL A 95 2.63 -6.48 1.78
CA VAL A 95 2.20 -7.64 0.98
C VAL A 95 2.13 -7.24 -0.49
N GLU A 96 2.74 -8.06 -1.35
CA GLU A 96 2.67 -7.91 -2.80
C GLU A 96 1.99 -9.12 -3.43
N MET A 97 0.93 -8.88 -4.19
CA MET A 97 0.25 -9.88 -4.99
C MET A 97 0.50 -9.57 -6.46
N TYR A 98 1.08 -10.52 -7.19
CA TYR A 98 1.28 -10.37 -8.63
C TYR A 98 0.11 -10.97 -9.38
N TYR A 99 -0.36 -10.26 -10.40
CA TYR A 99 -1.52 -10.65 -11.17
C TYR A 99 -1.15 -10.97 -12.61
N LYS A 100 -1.85 -11.96 -13.17
CA LYS A 100 -1.91 -12.23 -14.60
C LYS A 100 -3.28 -11.79 -15.12
N SER A 101 -3.26 -10.92 -16.12
CA SER A 101 -4.41 -10.38 -16.84
C SER A 101 -4.05 -10.21 -18.31
N SER A 102 -5.03 -10.30 -19.20
CA SER A 102 -4.82 -10.05 -20.64
C SER A 102 -5.40 -8.72 -21.13
N MET A 103 -6.41 -8.17 -20.45
CA MET A 103 -7.14 -7.00 -20.95
C MET A 103 -7.31 -5.86 -19.94
N THR A 104 -7.56 -6.16 -18.65
CA THR A 104 -7.70 -5.10 -17.62
C THR A 104 -6.41 -4.33 -17.42
N GLY A 105 -5.28 -4.96 -17.74
CA GLY A 105 -3.96 -4.41 -17.56
C GLY A 105 -3.50 -4.42 -16.10
N ILE A 106 -4.26 -5.02 -15.17
CA ILE A 106 -3.89 -5.12 -13.76
C ILE A 106 -2.71 -6.10 -13.61
N THR A 107 -1.63 -5.68 -12.93
CA THR A 107 -0.37 -6.44 -12.83
C THR A 107 0.10 -6.71 -11.41
N LYS A 108 -0.18 -5.82 -10.46
CA LYS A 108 0.25 -5.99 -9.06
C LYS A 108 -0.72 -5.31 -8.10
N GLY A 109 -0.96 -5.93 -6.94
CA GLY A 109 -1.58 -5.34 -5.77
C GLY A 109 -0.52 -5.23 -4.68
N GLU A 110 -0.41 -4.08 -4.03
CA GLU A 110 0.57 -3.85 -2.97
C GLU A 110 -0.11 -3.26 -1.74
N ILE A 111 0.11 -3.87 -0.59
CA ILE A 111 -0.27 -3.32 0.71
C ILE A 111 0.96 -2.68 1.34
N THR A 112 0.85 -1.41 1.67
CA THR A 112 1.90 -0.64 2.34
C THR A 112 1.37 0.14 3.54
N ALA A 113 2.29 0.71 4.32
CA ALA A 113 1.97 1.86 5.14
C ALA A 113 1.51 3.02 4.24
N GLY A 114 0.40 3.64 4.61
CA GLY A 114 -0.13 4.88 4.08
C GLY A 114 0.16 6.05 5.03
N SER A 115 0.05 7.26 4.51
CA SER A 115 0.33 8.47 5.27
C SER A 115 -0.69 8.64 6.41
N PRO A 116 -0.24 8.94 7.64
CA PRO A 116 -1.14 9.26 8.74
C PRO A 116 -1.98 10.52 8.44
N VAL A 117 -3.23 10.57 8.93
CA VAL A 117 -4.07 11.78 8.85
C VAL A 117 -4.31 12.28 10.27
N GLY A 118 -3.69 13.42 10.60
CA GLY A 118 -3.91 14.12 11.87
C GLY A 118 -3.43 13.40 13.14
N ASN A 119 -2.78 12.24 13.04
CA ASN A 119 -2.11 11.55 14.14
C ASN A 119 -0.91 10.77 13.58
N SER A 120 -0.16 10.07 14.43
CA SER A 120 1.05 9.33 14.03
C SER A 120 0.77 7.85 13.68
N THR A 121 -0.50 7.43 13.74
CA THR A 121 -0.90 6.04 13.51
C THR A 121 -0.88 5.70 12.02
N MET A 122 -0.28 4.55 11.67
CA MET A 122 -0.24 4.04 10.31
C MET A 122 -1.65 3.82 9.77
N ASN A 123 -1.87 4.31 8.55
CA ASN A 123 -3.01 3.90 7.73
C ASN A 123 -2.60 2.74 6.83
N GLU A 124 -3.41 1.69 6.72
CA GLU A 124 -3.17 0.69 5.67
C GLU A 124 -3.54 1.28 4.30
N ASN A 125 -2.67 1.08 3.31
CA ASN A 125 -2.90 1.51 1.94
C ASN A 125 -2.80 0.32 0.98
N TYR A 126 -3.80 0.17 0.11
CA TYR A 126 -3.75 -0.78 -0.98
C TYR A 126 -3.59 -0.07 -2.32
N ARG A 127 -2.51 -0.38 -3.02
CA ARG A 127 -2.16 0.14 -4.34
C ARG A 127 -2.42 -0.91 -5.41
N LEU A 128 -3.02 -0.49 -6.52
CA LEU A 128 -3.22 -1.32 -7.70
C LEU A 128 -2.38 -0.81 -8.86
N TYR A 129 -1.54 -1.67 -9.41
CA TYR A 129 -0.62 -1.40 -10.51
C TYR A 129 -1.20 -1.91 -11.83
N PHE A 130 -0.93 -1.14 -12.88
CA PHE A 130 -1.31 -1.44 -14.25
C PHE A 130 -0.07 -1.67 -15.13
N ASN A 131 -0.26 -2.34 -16.28
CA ASN A 131 0.78 -2.63 -17.26
C ASN A 131 1.42 -1.38 -17.90
N SER A 132 0.79 -0.22 -17.73
CA SER A 132 1.37 1.10 -18.05
C SER A 132 2.51 1.50 -17.11
N GLY A 133 2.76 0.75 -16.03
CA GLY A 133 3.70 1.11 -14.97
C GLY A 133 3.11 2.07 -13.94
N ARG A 134 1.88 2.57 -14.15
CA ARG A 134 1.17 3.41 -13.18
C ARG A 134 0.55 2.57 -12.08
N TYR A 135 0.40 3.17 -10.91
CA TYR A 135 -0.36 2.62 -9.80
C TYR A 135 -1.25 3.68 -9.17
N PHE A 136 -2.28 3.24 -8.48
CA PHE A 136 -3.17 4.12 -7.74
C PHE A 136 -3.46 3.53 -6.36
N SER A 137 -3.57 4.37 -5.35
CA SER A 137 -4.04 3.96 -4.02
C SER A 137 -5.55 3.81 -4.06
N ILE A 138 -6.08 2.59 -4.05
CA ILE A 138 -7.51 2.32 -4.29
C ILE A 138 -8.29 2.00 -3.01
N PHE A 139 -7.61 1.83 -1.88
CA PHE A 139 -8.25 1.57 -0.59
C PHE A 139 -7.42 2.05 0.60
N ILE A 140 -7.94 3.06 1.30
CA ILE A 140 -7.40 3.61 2.55
C ILE A 140 -8.58 3.93 3.48
N PRO A 141 -9.21 2.92 4.11
CA PRO A 141 -10.51 3.07 4.78
C PRO A 141 -10.49 3.99 6.01
N LYS A 142 -9.31 4.26 6.56
CA LYS A 142 -9.13 5.14 7.73
C LYS A 142 -9.18 6.64 7.38
N TYR A 143 -9.11 6.99 6.10
CA TYR A 143 -9.28 8.38 5.68
C TYR A 143 -10.75 8.82 5.83
N PRO A 144 -11.00 10.08 6.23
CA PRO A 144 -12.35 10.59 6.35
C PRO A 144 -13.10 10.55 5.01
N PHE A 145 -14.39 10.25 5.07
CA PHE A 145 -15.27 10.26 3.90
C PHE A 145 -15.48 11.68 3.39
N SER A 146 -15.68 11.82 2.08
CA SER A 146 -15.92 13.09 1.38
C SER A 146 -14.78 14.11 1.45
N GLU A 147 -13.63 13.74 2.00
CA GLU A 147 -12.45 14.60 2.06
C GLU A 147 -11.41 14.20 1.01
N VAL A 148 -10.85 15.20 0.33
CA VAL A 148 -9.78 15.01 -0.66
C VAL A 148 -8.44 14.93 0.04
N GLN A 149 -7.72 13.84 -0.22
CA GLN A 149 -6.42 13.55 0.35
C GLN A 149 -5.36 13.60 -0.75
N LEU A 150 -4.36 14.46 -0.57
CA LEU A 150 -3.25 14.60 -1.51
C LEU A 150 -2.17 13.58 -1.15
N LEU A 151 -2.20 12.43 -1.83
CA LEU A 151 -1.33 11.30 -1.49
C LEU A 151 0.06 11.36 -2.11
N GLY A 152 0.31 12.35 -2.96
CA GLY A 152 1.57 12.53 -3.66
C GLY A 152 1.37 12.76 -5.15
N ILE A 153 2.47 13.05 -5.83
CA ILE A 153 2.48 13.38 -7.26
C ILE A 153 2.14 12.14 -8.12
N ASN A 154 2.31 10.93 -7.58
CA ASN A 154 2.10 9.68 -8.32
C ASN A 154 0.75 9.01 -7.99
N GLU A 155 0.21 9.26 -6.79
CA GLU A 155 -1.02 8.66 -6.29
C GLU A 155 -2.29 9.45 -6.68
N GLY A 156 -2.15 10.73 -7.00
CA GLY A 156 -3.26 11.62 -7.34
C GLY A 156 -4.05 12.11 -6.11
N ASN A 157 -5.20 12.73 -6.38
CA ASN A 157 -6.15 13.16 -5.36
C ASN A 157 -7.09 12.00 -5.03
N TYR A 158 -7.01 11.50 -3.79
CA TYR A 158 -7.79 10.38 -3.30
C TYR A 158 -9.00 10.86 -2.48
N THR A 159 -10.14 10.18 -2.61
CA THR A 159 -11.30 10.41 -1.76
C THR A 159 -12.00 9.09 -1.43
N ASN A 160 -12.23 8.83 -0.14
CA ASN A 160 -13.23 7.87 0.29
C ASN A 160 -14.60 8.52 0.05
N VAL A 161 -15.35 8.03 -0.92
CA VAL A 161 -16.65 8.63 -1.27
C VAL A 161 -17.68 8.19 -0.24
N GLU A 162 -17.88 6.89 -0.09
CA GLU A 162 -18.86 6.31 0.82
C GLU A 162 -18.57 4.84 1.15
N LYS A 163 -19.22 4.33 2.19
CA LYS A 163 -19.33 2.90 2.49
C LYS A 163 -20.79 2.47 2.34
N LEU A 164 -21.04 1.67 1.31
CA LEU A 164 -22.35 1.14 0.98
C LEU A 164 -22.62 -0.12 1.79
N SER A 165 -23.79 -0.19 2.44
CA SER A 165 -24.23 -1.42 3.10
C SER A 165 -24.52 -2.53 2.10
N GLU A 166 -25.05 -2.18 0.93
CA GLU A 166 -25.33 -3.08 -0.19
C GLU A 166 -24.97 -2.44 -1.53
N PHE A 167 -24.41 -3.24 -2.45
CA PHE A 167 -24.16 -2.84 -3.83
C PHE A 167 -24.44 -4.01 -4.78
N TYR A 168 -25.14 -3.75 -5.88
CA TYR A 168 -25.56 -4.80 -6.81
C TYR A 168 -24.78 -4.69 -8.13
N ILE A 169 -24.20 -5.80 -8.56
CA ILE A 169 -23.56 -5.93 -9.87
C ILE A 169 -24.02 -7.27 -10.47
N ASN A 170 -24.54 -7.25 -11.71
CA ASN A 170 -24.98 -8.46 -12.41
C ASN A 170 -25.95 -9.34 -11.59
N ASN A 171 -26.88 -8.72 -10.86
CA ASN A 171 -27.83 -9.38 -9.94
C ASN A 171 -27.18 -10.09 -8.73
N TYR A 172 -25.88 -9.94 -8.51
CA TYR A 172 -25.21 -10.36 -7.28
C TYR A 172 -25.14 -9.20 -6.29
N LYS A 173 -25.42 -9.50 -5.01
CA LYS A 173 -25.38 -8.53 -3.92
C LYS A 173 -24.06 -8.62 -3.16
N TYR A 174 -23.35 -7.51 -3.10
CA TYR A 174 -22.17 -7.33 -2.26
C TYR A 174 -22.53 -6.48 -1.04
N THR A 175 -21.88 -6.75 0.08
CA THR A 175 -22.06 -5.99 1.34
C THR A 175 -20.76 -5.33 1.76
N ASP A 176 -20.88 -4.29 2.60
CA ASP A 176 -19.76 -3.53 3.14
C ASP A 176 -18.79 -3.03 2.06
N VAL A 177 -19.33 -2.37 1.04
CA VAL A 177 -18.57 -1.93 -0.14
C VAL A 177 -18.04 -0.53 0.05
N TYR A 178 -16.72 -0.36 -0.07
CA TYR A 178 -16.11 0.97 -0.12
C TYR A 178 -16.09 1.47 -1.56
N HIS A 179 -16.56 2.70 -1.77
CA HIS A 179 -16.39 3.45 -3.00
C HIS A 179 -15.27 4.48 -2.80
N THR A 180 -14.24 4.36 -3.61
CA THR A 180 -13.11 5.29 -3.66
C THR A 180 -13.10 5.98 -5.00
N TYR A 181 -12.81 7.27 -4.98
CA TYR A 181 -12.62 8.09 -6.17
C TYR A 181 -11.19 8.64 -6.22
N ILE A 182 -10.59 8.61 -7.40
CA ILE A 182 -9.27 9.15 -7.65
C ILE A 182 -9.32 10.09 -8.84
N LYS A 183 -8.76 11.29 -8.64
CA LYS A 183 -8.49 12.25 -9.71
C LYS A 183 -6.99 12.45 -9.83
N ASP A 184 -6.40 11.94 -10.89
CA ASP A 184 -4.98 12.03 -11.16
C ASP A 184 -4.70 13.04 -12.28
N TYR A 185 -3.82 14.00 -12.01
CA TYR A 185 -3.49 15.11 -12.90
C TYR A 185 -2.25 14.85 -13.77
N LYS A 186 -1.63 13.67 -13.70
CA LYS A 186 -0.31 13.48 -14.31
C LYS A 186 -0.37 13.04 -15.78
N ASP A 187 -0.35 14.05 -16.66
CA ASP A 187 0.73 14.32 -17.64
C ASP A 187 0.67 15.81 -18.07
N VAL A 188 1.10 16.74 -17.21
CA VAL A 188 1.02 18.18 -17.51
C VAL A 188 2.19 18.60 -18.41
N SER A 189 2.18 18.16 -19.66
CA SER A 189 2.77 19.00 -20.71
C SER A 189 1.86 20.21 -20.91
N ALA A 190 2.41 21.39 -21.21
CA ALA A 190 1.62 22.59 -21.44
C ALA A 190 0.63 22.47 -22.63
N THR A 191 0.66 21.34 -23.34
CA THR A 191 -0.07 21.07 -24.57
C THR A 191 -1.15 19.98 -24.46
N ASP A 192 -1.19 19.16 -23.40
CA ASP A 192 -2.23 18.13 -23.23
C ASP A 192 -2.38 17.67 -21.75
N PRO A 193 -3.35 18.19 -20.98
CA PRO A 193 -3.54 17.81 -19.59
C PRO A 193 -4.39 16.53 -19.48
N ASP A 194 -3.75 15.37 -19.50
CA ASP A 194 -4.41 14.06 -19.45
C ASP A 194 -4.90 13.73 -18.01
N THR A 195 -5.94 14.43 -17.56
CA THR A 195 -6.58 14.15 -16.26
C THR A 195 -7.30 12.80 -16.35
N VAL A 196 -6.96 11.89 -15.44
CA VAL A 196 -7.59 10.56 -15.33
C VAL A 196 -8.51 10.56 -14.12
N TYR A 197 -9.74 10.11 -14.32
CA TYR A 197 -10.75 9.94 -13.26
C TYR A 197 -11.05 8.47 -13.10
N MET A 198 -11.11 8.02 -11.85
CA MET A 198 -11.32 6.60 -11.56
C MET A 198 -12.21 6.41 -10.35
N ASP A 199 -13.11 5.45 -10.47
CA ASP A 199 -13.88 4.92 -9.36
C ASP A 199 -13.44 3.49 -9.08
N PHE A 200 -13.34 3.13 -7.81
CA PHE A 200 -13.06 1.77 -7.35
C PHE A 200 -14.10 1.37 -6.31
N TYR A 201 -14.67 0.19 -6.48
CA TYR A 201 -15.61 -0.42 -5.55
C TYR A 201 -14.98 -1.71 -5.02
N ILE A 202 -14.73 -1.76 -3.71
CA ILE A 202 -14.06 -2.89 -3.07
C ILE A 202 -14.97 -3.43 -1.98
N ALA A 203 -15.30 -4.72 -2.07
CA ALA A 203 -16.22 -5.39 -1.15
C ALA A 203 -15.49 -6.36 -0.24
N LYS A 204 -16.00 -6.49 0.98
CA LYS A 204 -15.45 -7.38 1.99
C LYS A 204 -15.50 -8.82 1.50
N ASN A 205 -14.40 -9.56 1.65
CA ASN A 205 -14.19 -10.94 1.19
C ASN A 205 -14.25 -11.15 -0.34
N HIS A 206 -14.36 -10.07 -1.12
CA HIS A 206 -14.49 -10.13 -2.57
C HIS A 206 -13.42 -9.31 -3.30
N GLY A 207 -12.77 -8.37 -2.61
CA GLY A 207 -11.77 -7.51 -3.23
C GLY A 207 -12.40 -6.48 -4.17
N LEU A 208 -11.69 -6.13 -5.23
CA LEU A 208 -12.19 -5.20 -6.24
C LEU A 208 -13.37 -5.84 -7.00
N ILE A 209 -14.54 -5.21 -6.95
CA ILE A 209 -15.76 -5.74 -7.59
C ILE A 209 -16.19 -4.91 -8.80
N LYS A 210 -15.81 -3.63 -8.85
CA LYS A 210 -16.04 -2.75 -10.00
C LYS A 210 -15.00 -1.64 -10.02
N TYR A 211 -14.60 -1.22 -11.21
CA TYR A 211 -13.85 0.02 -11.37
C TYR A 211 -14.11 0.70 -12.70
N SER A 212 -13.86 2.01 -12.75
CA SER A 212 -13.92 2.83 -13.94
C SER A 212 -12.57 3.54 -14.16
N ILE A 213 -12.20 3.75 -15.42
CA ILE A 213 -11.10 4.63 -15.83
C ILE A 213 -11.62 5.52 -16.95
N ILE A 214 -11.67 6.83 -16.69
CA ILE A 214 -12.18 7.83 -17.60
C ILE A 214 -11.05 8.80 -17.93
N LYS A 215 -10.78 8.96 -19.23
CA LYS A 215 -9.83 9.95 -19.76
C LYS A 215 -10.55 10.84 -20.78
N PRO A 216 -11.05 12.02 -20.36
CA PRO A 216 -11.90 12.84 -21.22
C PRO A 216 -11.25 13.24 -22.55
N ASN A 217 -9.95 13.56 -22.56
CA ASN A 217 -9.25 14.04 -23.75
C ASN A 217 -9.13 12.97 -24.85
N THR A 218 -9.01 11.69 -24.45
CA THR A 218 -8.88 10.56 -25.38
C THR A 218 -10.21 9.84 -25.64
N GLY A 219 -11.30 10.24 -24.97
CA GLY A 219 -12.60 9.58 -25.04
C GLY A 219 -12.63 8.18 -24.42
N ILE A 220 -11.56 7.78 -23.71
CA ILE A 220 -11.52 6.47 -23.04
C ILE A 220 -12.48 6.48 -21.86
N ASN A 221 -13.36 5.50 -21.84
CA ASN A 221 -14.27 5.20 -20.73
C ASN A 221 -14.32 3.68 -20.55
N ASP A 222 -13.47 3.19 -19.65
CA ASP A 222 -13.32 1.77 -19.37
C ASP A 222 -14.00 1.45 -18.05
N VAL A 223 -15.12 0.73 -18.11
CA VAL A 223 -15.83 0.26 -16.91
C VAL A 223 -15.77 -1.25 -16.87
N TRP A 224 -15.28 -1.79 -15.77
CA TRP A 224 -15.10 -3.22 -15.56
C TRP A 224 -15.85 -3.65 -14.31
N SER A 225 -16.63 -4.71 -14.43
CA SER A 225 -17.48 -5.23 -13.35
C SER A 225 -17.31 -6.73 -13.19
N LEU A 226 -17.27 -7.18 -11.94
CA LEU A 226 -17.09 -8.57 -11.59
C LEU A 226 -18.28 -9.43 -12.04
N GLN A 227 -18.00 -10.50 -12.77
CA GLN A 227 -18.97 -11.50 -13.22
C GLN A 227 -18.94 -12.73 -12.32
N SER A 228 -17.75 -13.21 -12.00
CA SER A 228 -17.53 -14.37 -11.13
C SER A 228 -16.14 -14.31 -10.51
N PHE A 229 -15.92 -15.10 -9.48
CA PHE A 229 -14.67 -15.17 -8.74
C PHE A 229 -14.52 -16.54 -8.09
N ASP A 230 -13.29 -16.90 -7.74
CA ASP A 230 -12.97 -17.98 -6.83
C ASP A 230 -11.84 -17.48 -5.95
N LEU A 231 -12.09 -17.33 -4.66
CA LEU A 231 -11.21 -16.62 -3.73
C LEU A 231 -10.88 -17.53 -2.56
N SER A 232 -9.60 -17.62 -2.28
CA SER A 232 -9.05 -18.18 -1.05
C SER A 232 -8.37 -17.05 -0.28
N GLN A 233 -8.49 -17.04 1.05
CA GLN A 233 -7.78 -16.07 1.90
C GLN A 233 -6.67 -16.80 2.65
N THR A 234 -5.50 -16.16 2.74
CA THR A 234 -4.45 -16.63 3.65
C THR A 234 -4.78 -16.23 5.07
N ASP A 235 -4.57 -17.14 6.01
CA ASP A 235 -4.41 -16.80 7.43
C ASP A 235 -3.21 -15.83 7.65
#